data_AF-A0A957NJH7-F1
#
_entry.id   AF-A0A957NJH7-F1
#
_cell.length_a   1.000
_cell.length_b   1.000
_cell.length_c   1.000
_cell.angle_alpha   90.00
_cell.angle_beta   90.00
_cell.angle_gamma   90.00
#
_symmetry.space_group_name_H-M   'P 1'
#
loop_
_entity.id
_entity.type
_entity.pdbx_description
1 polymer ?
#
loop_
_entity_poly.entity_id
_entity_poly.type
_entity_poly.pdbx_seq_one_letter_code
_entity_poly.pdbx_strand_id
1 'polypeptide(L)'
;MKFHPTTTTHAADAQDDRRPSKRGIWQVIRLLWVTAGLIFLLWLTRSYQAQGFAFEQLYLTPSILINEDDQAIEVFPINHSHAVGLLFYPGGMVDPQAYLPMAHDLAM
;
A
#
# COMPACT_ATOMS: atom_id res chain seq x y z
N MET A 1 40.44 -52.44 -57.63
CA MET A 1 39.01 -52.21 -57.92
C MET A 1 38.44 -51.29 -56.83
N LYS A 2 37.98 -50.10 -57.21
CA LYS A 2 37.29 -49.13 -56.36
C LYS A 2 35.81 -49.53 -56.24
N PHE A 3 35.20 -49.42 -55.06
CA PHE A 3 33.77 -49.09 -54.87
C PHE A 3 33.52 -48.68 -53.40
N HIS A 4 33.25 -47.38 -53.18
CA HIS A 4 32.36 -46.88 -52.12
C HIS A 4 30.92 -47.05 -52.63
N PRO A 5 29.90 -47.33 -51.80
CA PRO A 5 29.19 -46.31 -51.00
C PRO A 5 28.66 -46.90 -49.64
N THR A 6 27.99 -46.25 -48.70
CA THR A 6 27.22 -45.02 -48.65
C THR A 6 27.06 -44.61 -47.17
N THR A 7 27.14 -43.31 -46.95
CA THR A 7 26.66 -42.54 -45.80
C THR A 7 25.31 -43.02 -45.25
N THR A 8 25.25 -43.41 -43.97
CA THR A 8 24.05 -43.24 -43.13
C THR A 8 24.45 -43.23 -41.66
N THR A 9 25.20 -42.22 -41.23
CA THR A 9 25.17 -41.82 -39.81
C THR A 9 24.12 -40.73 -39.72
N HIS A 10 22.89 -41.18 -39.49
CA HIS A 10 21.81 -40.36 -38.98
C HIS A 10 22.36 -39.50 -37.83
N ALA A 11 22.32 -38.19 -38.01
CA ALA A 11 21.78 -37.19 -37.09
C ALA A 11 21.42 -37.70 -35.67
N ALA A 12 22.40 -38.22 -34.94
CA ALA A 12 22.28 -38.58 -33.55
C ALA A 12 22.57 -37.33 -32.72
N ASP A 13 21.49 -36.75 -32.22
CA ASP A 13 21.46 -36.15 -30.90
C ASP A 13 22.46 -35.03 -30.63
N ALA A 14 22.32 -33.93 -31.37
CA ALA A 14 22.45 -32.61 -30.75
C ALA A 14 21.12 -32.24 -30.08
N GLN A 15 20.65 -33.07 -29.15
CA GLN A 15 19.65 -32.64 -28.18
C GLN A 15 20.35 -31.63 -27.26
N ASP A 16 20.24 -30.36 -27.65
CA ASP A 16 20.52 -29.18 -26.82
C ASP A 16 19.61 -29.26 -25.59
N ASP A 17 20.12 -29.98 -24.58
CA ASP A 17 19.52 -30.26 -23.29
C ASP A 17 19.51 -28.93 -22.49
N ARG A 18 18.66 -27.99 -22.91
CA ARG A 18 18.37 -26.74 -22.20
C ARG A 18 17.56 -27.03 -20.94
N ARG A 19 18.09 -27.86 -20.06
CA ARG A 19 17.63 -27.90 -18.68
C ARG A 19 17.92 -26.52 -18.10
N PRO A 20 16.90 -25.73 -17.73
CA PRO A 20 17.15 -24.42 -17.13
C PRO A 20 18.03 -24.65 -15.90
N SER A 21 19.24 -24.09 -15.94
CA SER A 21 20.19 -24.24 -14.84
C SER A 21 19.49 -23.85 -13.55
N LYS A 22 19.58 -24.69 -12.50
CA LYS A 22 18.90 -24.47 -11.20
C LYS A 22 19.19 -23.09 -10.59
N ARG A 23 20.30 -22.45 -11.02
CA ARG A 23 20.72 -21.09 -10.63
C ARG A 23 19.81 -20.00 -11.22
N GLY A 24 19.34 -20.16 -12.46
CA GLY A 24 18.45 -19.18 -13.10
C GLY A 24 17.05 -19.15 -12.47
N ILE A 25 16.51 -20.31 -12.10
CA ILE A 25 15.21 -20.42 -11.42
C ILE A 25 15.26 -19.72 -10.04
N TRP A 26 16.35 -19.91 -9.29
CA TRP A 26 16.53 -19.25 -8.00
C TRP A 26 16.66 -17.72 -8.11
N GLN A 27 17.27 -17.21 -9.18
CA GLN A 27 17.33 -15.78 -9.45
C GLN A 27 15.95 -15.19 -9.77
N VAL A 28 15.12 -15.91 -10.53
CA VAL A 28 13.74 -15.49 -10.84
C VAL A 28 12.89 -15.47 -9.57
N ILE A 29 12.97 -16.51 -8.73
CA ILE A 29 12.26 -16.57 -7.45
C ILE A 29 12.68 -15.40 -6.54
N ARG A 30 13.98 -15.12 -6.44
CA ARG A 30 14.49 -14.01 -5.63
C ARG A 30 13.99 -12.66 -6.15
N LEU A 31 13.96 -12.46 -7.47
CA LEU A 31 13.45 -11.24 -8.07
C LEU A 31 11.95 -11.07 -7.79
N LEU A 32 11.16 -12.13 -7.99
CA LEU A 32 9.72 -12.17 -7.70
C LEU A 32 9.43 -11.86 -6.23
N TRP A 33 10.25 -12.38 -5.31
CA TRP A 33 10.09 -12.14 -3.88
C TRP A 33 10.32 -10.68 -3.51
N VAL A 34 11.38 -10.07 -4.05
CA VAL A 34 11.71 -8.67 -3.80
C VAL A 34 10.66 -7.74 -4.42
N THR A 35 10.20 -8.02 -5.64
CA THR A 35 9.15 -7.22 -6.28
C THR A 35 7.81 -7.36 -5.56
N ALA A 36 7.43 -8.57 -5.14
CA ALA A 36 6.25 -8.77 -4.32
C ALA A 36 6.33 -8.01 -2.99
N GLY A 37 7.49 -8.03 -2.32
CA GLY A 37 7.75 -7.26 -1.12
C GLY A 37 7.63 -5.75 -1.34
N LEU A 38 8.19 -5.22 -2.44
CA LEU A 38 8.07 -3.80 -2.78
C LEU A 38 6.62 -3.39 -3.04
N ILE A 39 5.90 -4.18 -3.85
CA ILE A 39 4.48 -3.94 -4.16
C ILE A 39 3.65 -3.98 -2.88
N PHE A 40 3.92 -4.93 -2.00
CA PHE A 40 3.25 -5.04 -0.71
C PHE A 40 3.52 -3.83 0.19
N LEU A 41 4.75 -3.32 0.20
CA LEU A 41 5.11 -2.12 0.97
C LEU A 41 4.42 -0.87 0.42
N LEU A 42 4.39 -0.69 -0.91
CA LEU A 42 3.63 0.39 -1.55
C LEU A 42 2.12 0.28 -1.30
N TRP A 43 1.60 -0.96 -1.24
CA TRP A 43 0.19 -1.18 -0.96
C TRP A 43 -0.15 -0.84 0.49
N LEU A 44 0.70 -1.21 1.44
CA LEU A 44 0.58 -0.83 2.85
C LEU A 44 0.57 0.68 3.04
N THR A 45 1.50 1.41 2.41
CA THR A 45 1.55 2.87 2.53
C THR A 45 0.30 3.53 1.96
N ARG A 46 -0.23 3.02 0.84
CA ARG A 46 -1.48 3.51 0.27
C ARG A 46 -2.69 3.17 1.14
N SER A 47 -2.72 2.00 1.78
CA SER A 47 -3.83 1.56 2.63
C SER A 47 -3.84 2.26 3.99
N TYR A 48 -2.68 2.76 4.45
CA TYR A 48 -2.56 3.50 5.71
C TYR A 48 -3.11 4.93 5.60
N GLN A 49 -3.14 5.51 4.40
CA GLN A 49 -3.75 6.82 4.19
C GLN A 49 -5.27 6.68 4.25
N ALA A 50 -5.90 7.42 5.15
CA ALA A 50 -7.36 7.51 5.29
C ALA A 50 -7.99 8.06 4.00
N GLN A 51 -8.29 7.19 3.04
CA GLN A 51 -9.00 7.54 1.81
C GLN A 51 -10.50 7.45 2.08
N GLY A 52 -11.21 8.59 2.06
CA GLY A 52 -12.67 8.54 1.92
C GLY A 52 -13.49 9.65 2.58
N PHE A 53 -12.91 10.51 3.43
CA PHE A 53 -13.67 11.62 4.01
C PHE A 53 -13.39 12.92 3.27
N ALA A 54 -14.45 13.57 2.79
CA ALA A 54 -14.39 14.92 2.28
C ALA A 54 -14.22 15.86 3.48
N PHE A 55 -12.98 16.00 3.94
CA PHE A 55 -12.61 16.91 5.03
C PHE A 55 -13.20 18.30 4.81
N GLU A 56 -13.28 18.77 3.56
CA GLU A 56 -13.92 20.03 3.20
C GLU A 56 -15.37 20.18 3.69
N GLN A 57 -16.15 19.09 3.77
CA GLN A 57 -17.53 19.17 4.27
C GLN A 57 -17.59 19.38 5.79
N LEU A 58 -16.59 18.87 6.53
CA LEU A 58 -16.51 19.05 7.98
C LEU A 58 -16.29 20.54 8.32
N TYR A 59 -15.42 21.23 7.58
CA TYR A 59 -15.14 22.66 7.77
C TYR A 59 -16.30 23.58 7.36
N LEU A 60 -17.23 23.13 6.51
CA LEU A 60 -18.35 23.94 6.02
C LEU A 60 -19.60 23.85 6.90
N THR A 61 -19.56 23.11 8.01
CA THR A 61 -20.71 22.93 8.90
C THR A 61 -20.93 24.17 9.78
N PRO A 62 -22.03 24.93 9.62
CA PRO A 62 -22.22 26.23 10.28
C PRO A 62 -22.51 26.15 11.79
N SER A 63 -22.69 24.95 12.35
CA SER A 63 -22.94 24.73 13.78
C SER A 63 -21.68 24.42 14.59
N ILE A 64 -20.53 24.22 13.94
CA ILE A 64 -19.29 23.73 14.55
C ILE A 64 -18.14 24.64 14.13
N LEU A 65 -17.25 24.93 15.07
CA LEU A 65 -16.00 25.66 14.89
C LEU A 65 -14.84 24.67 15.00
N ILE A 66 -14.02 24.60 13.95
CA ILE A 66 -12.80 23.79 13.93
C ILE A 66 -11.61 24.75 14.00
N ASN A 67 -10.76 24.56 15.01
CA ASN A 67 -9.52 25.30 15.19
C ASN A 67 -8.35 24.32 15.09
N GLU A 68 -7.42 24.56 14.16
CA GLU A 68 -6.28 23.68 13.90
C GLU A 68 -4.99 24.49 14.07
N ASP A 69 -4.13 24.02 14.97
CA ASP A 69 -2.78 24.57 15.21
C ASP A 69 -1.76 23.42 15.20
N ASP A 70 -0.48 23.74 15.20
CA ASP A 70 0.64 22.79 15.16
C ASP A 70 0.64 21.77 16.32
N GLN A 71 -0.11 22.05 17.40
CA GLN A 71 -0.19 21.21 18.60
C GLN A 71 -1.47 20.37 18.69
N ALA A 72 -2.59 20.83 18.12
CA ALA A 72 -3.89 20.22 18.34
C ALA A 72 -4.92 20.63 17.28
N ILE A 73 -5.92 19.76 17.12
CA ILE A 73 -7.13 20.03 16.35
C ILE A 73 -8.29 20.06 17.37
N GLU A 74 -8.94 21.20 17.48
CA GLU A 74 -10.04 21.42 18.41
C GLU A 74 -11.36 21.60 17.64
N VAL A 75 -12.42 20.95 18.13
CA VAL A 75 -13.75 20.97 17.51
C VAL A 75 -14.76 21.39 18.57
N PHE A 76 -15.45 22.51 18.34
CA PHE A 76 -16.39 23.08 19.30
C PHE A 76 -17.75 23.37 18.66
N PRO A 77 -18.87 23.02 19.31
CA PRO A 77 -20.17 23.52 18.90
C PRO A 77 -20.31 25.02 19.22
N ILE A 78 -20.83 25.81 18.27
CA ILE A 78 -20.96 27.27 18.42
C ILE A 78 -22.08 27.64 19.41
N ASN A 79 -23.13 26.81 19.49
CA ASN A 79 -24.36 27.14 20.23
C ASN A 79 -24.56 26.34 21.53
N HIS A 80 -23.65 25.42 21.87
CA HIS A 80 -23.77 24.57 23.06
C HIS A 80 -22.47 24.56 23.85
N SER A 81 -22.53 24.94 25.12
CA SER A 81 -21.44 24.72 26.06
C SER A 81 -21.65 23.35 26.71
N HIS A 82 -20.85 22.36 26.30
CA HIS A 82 -20.83 21.06 26.96
C HIS A 82 -20.00 21.17 28.25
N ALA A 83 -20.48 20.55 29.32
CA ALA A 83 -19.76 20.47 30.60
C ALA A 83 -18.58 19.48 30.56
N VAL A 84 -18.46 18.68 29.49
CA VAL A 84 -17.48 17.60 29.34
C VAL A 84 -16.79 17.73 27.98
N GLY A 85 -15.46 17.70 27.98
CA GLY A 85 -14.63 17.65 26.78
C GLY A 85 -14.01 16.27 26.59
N LEU A 86 -13.80 15.89 25.33
CA LEU A 86 -13.13 14.64 24.94
C LEU A 86 -11.78 14.98 24.32
N LEU A 87 -10.74 14.23 24.67
CA LEU A 87 -9.40 14.41 24.14
C LEU A 87 -8.96 13.12 23.44
N PHE A 88 -8.63 13.22 22.17
CA PHE A 88 -8.17 12.10 21.36
C PHE A 88 -6.66 12.19 21.17
N TYR A 89 -5.94 11.14 21.59
CA TYR A 89 -4.52 11.02 21.35
C TYR A 89 -4.27 10.10 20.15
N PRO A 90 -3.59 10.58 19.10
CA PRO A 90 -3.25 9.75 17.97
C PRO A 90 -2.29 8.63 18.39
N GLY A 91 -2.55 7.41 17.92
CA GLY A 91 -1.64 6.30 18.07
C GLY A 91 -0.38 6.45 17.19
N GLY A 92 0.57 5.52 17.32
CA GLY A 92 1.77 5.53 16.48
C GLY A 92 1.44 5.47 14.99
N MET A 93 1.90 6.47 14.23
CA MET A 93 1.69 6.65 12.79
C MET A 93 0.23 6.90 12.34
N VAL A 94 -0.67 7.25 13.26
CA VAL A 94 -2.03 7.67 12.91
C VAL A 94 -2.05 9.19 12.73
N ASP A 95 -2.59 9.65 11.60
CA ASP A 95 -2.82 11.06 11.36
C ASP A 95 -3.88 11.60 12.35
N PRO A 96 -3.61 12.67 13.12
CA PRO A 96 -4.61 13.31 13.97
C PRO A 96 -5.91 13.66 13.24
N GLN A 97 -5.84 13.97 11.94
CA GLN A 97 -7.00 14.28 11.12
C GLN A 97 -7.94 13.07 10.95
N ALA A 98 -7.47 11.83 11.15
CA ALA A 98 -8.33 10.66 11.10
C ALA A 98 -9.45 10.66 12.16
N TYR A 99 -9.29 11.44 13.24
CA TYR A 99 -10.28 11.57 14.32
C TYR A 99 -11.32 12.67 14.08
N LEU A 100 -11.07 13.59 13.13
CA LEU A 100 -11.97 14.73 12.84
C LEU A 100 -13.43 14.30 12.57
N PRO A 101 -13.73 13.27 11.77
CA PRO A 101 -15.11 12.84 11.54
C PRO A 101 -15.82 12.41 12.82
N MET A 102 -15.14 11.67 13.69
CA MET A 102 -15.69 11.23 14.97
C MET A 102 -15.89 12.40 15.93
N ALA A 103 -14.93 13.34 15.99
CA ALA A 103 -15.04 14.53 16.82
C ALA A 103 -16.19 15.44 16.36
N HIS A 104 -16.41 15.54 15.05
CA HIS A 104 -17.51 16.29 14.45
C HIS A 104 -18.89 15.69 14.78
N ASP A 105 -19.04 14.36 14.65
CA ASP A 105 -20.28 13.65 15.02
C ASP A 105 -20.63 13.83 16.51
N LEU A 106 -19.63 13.93 17.38
CA LEU A 106 -19.81 14.14 18.83
C LEU A 106 -20.14 15.59 19.20
N ALA A 107 -19.80 16.54 18.35
CA ALA A 107 -20.02 17.97 18.57
C ALA A 107 -21.38 18.47 18.01
N MET A 108 -22.10 17.65 17.25
CA MET A 108 -23.49 17.91 16.82
C MET A 108 -24.50 17.70 17.95
#